data_AF-A0A8D8HP97-F1
#
_entry.id   AF-A0A8D8HP97-F1
#
_cell.length_a   1.000
_cell.length_b   1.000
_cell.length_c   1.000
_cell.angle_alpha   90.00
_cell.angle_beta   90.00
_cell.angle_gamma   90.00
#
_symmetry.space_group_name_H-M   'P 1'
#
loop_
_entity.id
_entity.type
_entity.pdbx_description
1 polymer ?
#
loop_
_entity_poly.entity_id
_entity_poly.type
_entity_poly.pdbx_seq_one_letter_code
_entity_poly.pdbx_strand_id
1 'polypeptide(L)'
;FIVRQVWVSIAERRRAMMTSDGTTATRNDSRRILVRVGIDVAILCAVGLFMQIFLAVAEPARRGFFCDDESLRYPFRESTVASWQLWWVIATGIPLAVIFVTERVRGEVKTVAEPLQFFRWQVPFWVVEAYKSVGMFGFGATCNHV
;
A
#
# COMPACT_ATOMS: atom_id res chain seq x y z
N PHE A 1 24.04 -18.40 53.54
CA PHE A 1 23.07 -19.17 52.74
C PHE A 1 21.81 -18.34 52.41
N ILE A 2 21.14 -17.75 53.41
CA ILE A 2 19.91 -16.95 53.26
C ILE A 2 20.06 -15.73 52.34
N VAL A 3 21.12 -14.93 52.52
CA VAL A 3 21.37 -13.74 51.68
C VAL A 3 21.45 -14.08 50.19
N ARG A 4 22.02 -15.24 49.86
CA ARG A 4 22.16 -15.70 48.47
C ARG A 4 20.80 -16.07 47.86
N GLN A 5 19.92 -16.70 48.65
CA GLN A 5 18.55 -17.06 48.23
C GLN A 5 17.68 -15.81 48.02
N VAL A 6 17.81 -14.82 48.91
CA VAL A 6 17.09 -13.53 48.77
C VAL A 6 17.54 -12.78 47.51
N TRP A 7 18.85 -12.72 47.26
CA TRP A 7 19.39 -12.09 46.05
C TRP A 7 18.93 -12.76 44.76
N VAL A 8 18.87 -14.10 44.73
CA VAL A 8 18.37 -14.85 43.57
C VAL A 8 16.88 -14.55 43.33
N SER A 9 16.06 -14.56 44.39
CA SER A 9 14.62 -14.25 44.29
C SER A 9 14.36 -12.82 43.79
N ILE A 10 15.13 -11.84 44.26
CA ILE A 10 15.03 -10.44 43.79
C ILE A 10 15.45 -10.32 42.33
N ALA A 11 16.52 -11.02 41.93
CA ALA A 11 17.00 -11.00 40.54
C ALA A 11 15.97 -11.63 39.57
N GLU A 12 15.32 -12.72 39.96
CA GLU A 12 14.26 -13.37 39.17
C GLU A 12 13.03 -12.48 39.02
N ARG A 13 12.58 -11.83 40.11
CA ARG A 13 11.45 -10.89 40.05
C ARG A 13 11.75 -9.69 39.14
N ARG A 14 12.96 -9.14 39.18
CA ARG A 14 13.37 -8.07 38.24
C ARG A 14 13.35 -8.54 36.78
N ARG A 15 13.84 -9.75 36.50
CA ARG A 15 13.82 -10.30 35.13
C ARG A 15 12.40 -10.48 34.62
N ALA A 16 11.49 -11.04 35.43
CA ALA A 16 10.09 -11.22 35.06
C ALA A 16 9.39 -9.87 34.77
N MET A 17 9.67 -8.84 35.58
CA MET A 17 9.11 -7.50 35.39
C MET A 17 9.63 -6.84 34.09
N MET A 18 10.94 -6.91 33.82
CA MET A 18 11.53 -6.39 32.57
C MET A 18 10.99 -7.09 31.32
N THR A 19 10.77 -8.41 31.37
CA THR A 19 10.17 -9.14 30.24
C THR A 19 8.72 -8.76 30.00
N SER A 20 7.96 -8.49 31.07
CA SER A 20 6.56 -8.05 30.98
C SER A 20 6.44 -6.65 30.37
N ASP A 21 7.22 -5.69 30.87
CA ASP A 21 7.19 -4.30 30.39
C ASP A 21 7.68 -4.17 28.94
N GLY A 22 8.73 -4.91 28.56
CA GLY A 22 9.19 -4.93 27.17
C GLY A 22 8.16 -5.52 26.21
N THR A 23 7.44 -6.57 26.63
CA THR A 23 6.42 -7.23 25.80
C THR A 23 5.16 -6.37 25.66
N THR A 24 4.76 -5.65 26.70
CA THR A 24 3.59 -4.76 26.65
C THR A 24 3.87 -3.49 25.84
N ALA A 25 5.06 -2.90 25.96
CA ALA A 25 5.46 -1.75 25.15
C ALA A 25 5.47 -2.07 23.65
N THR A 26 6.20 -3.11 23.24
CA THR A 26 6.31 -3.54 21.82
C THR A 26 4.96 -3.93 21.19
N ARG A 27 4.09 -4.59 21.96
CA ARG A 27 2.73 -4.95 21.52
C ARG A 27 1.87 -3.71 21.26
N ASN A 28 1.96 -2.70 22.13
CA ASN A 28 1.19 -1.47 21.99
C ASN A 28 1.65 -0.65 20.77
N ASP A 29 2.94 -0.60 20.48
CA ASP A 29 3.49 0.10 19.33
C ASP A 29 3.09 -0.56 18.01
N SER A 30 3.20 -1.89 17.93
CA SER A 30 2.78 -2.66 16.74
C SER A 30 1.30 -2.45 16.45
N ARG A 31 0.45 -2.46 17.49
CA ARG A 31 -1.00 -2.22 17.36
C ARG A 31 -1.29 -0.81 16.87
N ARG A 32 -0.57 0.22 17.36
CA ARG A 32 -0.74 1.61 16.90
C ARG A 32 -0.39 1.76 15.42
N ILE A 33 0.70 1.13 14.97
CA ILE A 33 1.12 1.16 13.56
C ILE A 33 0.09 0.45 12.67
N LEU A 34 -0.33 -0.75 13.06
CA LEU A 34 -1.33 -1.52 12.31
C LEU A 34 -2.66 -0.76 12.18
N VAL A 35 -3.12 -0.12 13.26
CA VAL A 35 -4.34 0.69 13.23
C VAL A 35 -4.21 1.88 12.29
N ARG A 36 -3.06 2.57 12.28
CA ARG A 36 -2.83 3.69 11.34
C ARG A 36 -2.88 3.21 9.89
N VAL A 37 -2.14 2.16 9.56
CA VAL A 37 -2.14 1.58 8.20
C VAL A 37 -3.53 1.09 7.81
N GLY A 38 -4.26 0.45 8.74
CA GLY A 38 -5.62 0.01 8.52
C GLY A 38 -6.61 1.16 8.25
N ILE A 39 -6.46 2.28 8.97
CA ILE A 39 -7.27 3.49 8.73
C ILE A 39 -6.94 4.08 7.36
N ASP A 40 -5.67 4.21 6.99
CA ASP A 40 -5.27 4.74 5.68
C ASP A 40 -5.86 3.90 4.53
N VAL A 41 -5.78 2.57 4.63
CA VAL A 41 -6.37 1.65 3.65
C VAL A 41 -7.90 1.76 3.62
N ALA A 42 -8.54 1.84 4.78
CA ALA A 42 -9.99 1.99 4.86
C ALA A 42 -10.47 3.30 4.20
N ILE A 43 -9.75 4.40 4.40
CA ILE A 43 -10.04 5.70 3.77
C ILE A 43 -9.87 5.59 2.25
N LEU A 44 -8.76 5.01 1.78
CA LEU A 44 -8.54 4.82 0.33
C LEU A 44 -9.66 3.99 -0.30
N CYS A 45 -10.04 2.86 0.33
CA CYS A 45 -11.14 2.04 -0.16
C CYS A 45 -12.48 2.80 -0.16
N ALA A 46 -12.78 3.55 0.91
CA ALA A 46 -14.03 4.31 1.00
C ALA A 46 -14.14 5.38 -0.10
N VAL A 47 -13.08 6.14 -0.34
CA VAL A 47 -13.04 7.16 -1.40
C VAL A 47 -13.11 6.52 -2.79
N GLY A 48 -12.39 5.41 -3.00
CA GLY A 48 -12.38 4.71 -4.29
C GLY A 48 -13.75 4.13 -4.63
N LEU A 49 -14.40 3.47 -3.66
CA LEU A 49 -15.74 2.93 -3.83
C LEU A 49 -16.78 4.04 -4.05
N PHE A 50 -16.68 5.15 -3.32
CA PHE A 50 -17.56 6.30 -3.51
C PHE A 50 -17.43 6.87 -4.93
N MET A 51 -16.20 7.05 -5.42
CA MET A 51 -15.94 7.52 -6.78
C MET A 51 -16.48 6.55 -7.84
N GLN A 52 -16.29 5.25 -7.63
CA GLN A 52 -16.80 4.21 -8.54
C GLN A 52 -18.33 4.20 -8.62
N ILE A 53 -19.02 4.30 -7.48
CA ILE A 53 -20.49 4.41 -7.46
C ILE A 53 -20.94 5.67 -8.19
N PHE A 54 -20.26 6.80 -7.96
CA PHE A 54 -20.59 8.05 -8.63
C PHE A 54 -20.44 7.95 -10.16
N LEU A 55 -19.34 7.36 -10.65
CA LEU A 55 -19.13 7.13 -12.09
C LEU A 55 -20.14 6.17 -12.70
N ALA A 56 -20.56 5.14 -11.96
CA ALA A 56 -21.54 4.17 -12.45
C ALA A 56 -22.97 4.76 -12.55
N VAL A 57 -23.31 5.72 -11.69
CA VAL A 57 -24.64 6.36 -11.65
C VAL A 57 -24.69 7.64 -12.48
N ALA A 58 -23.58 8.38 -12.57
CA ALA A 58 -23.52 9.62 -13.33
C ALA A 58 -23.51 9.33 -14.82
N GLU A 59 -24.57 9.72 -15.52
CA GLU A 59 -24.57 9.70 -16.97
C GLU A 59 -23.58 10.74 -17.49
N PRO A 60 -22.62 10.35 -18.36
CA PRO A 60 -21.68 11.31 -18.92
C PRO A 60 -22.46 12.32 -19.76
N ALA A 61 -22.27 13.62 -19.48
CA ALA A 61 -22.88 14.67 -20.28
C ALA A 61 -22.49 14.47 -21.75
N ARG A 62 -23.48 14.11 -22.57
CA ARG A 62 -23.32 13.90 -24.01
C ARG A 62 -22.99 15.26 -24.65
N ARG A 63 -21.72 15.63 -24.69
CA ARG A 63 -21.22 16.72 -25.54
C ARG A 63 -20.71 16.08 -26.83
N GLY A 64 -21.55 16.05 -27.85
CA GLY A 64 -21.23 15.39 -29.12
C GLY A 64 -22.05 15.89 -30.30
N PHE A 65 -21.41 15.82 -31.45
CA PHE A 65 -21.88 16.13 -32.80
C PHE A 65 -23.14 15.32 -33.18
N PHE A 66 -23.91 15.80 -34.16
CA PHE A 66 -25.11 15.09 -34.64
C PHE A 66 -24.75 13.69 -35.16
N CYS A 67 -25.31 12.65 -34.53
CA CYS A 67 -25.11 11.26 -34.94
C CYS A 67 -25.61 10.94 -36.36
N ASP A 68 -26.45 11.82 -36.92
CA ASP A 68 -27.03 11.69 -38.27
C ASP A 68 -26.16 12.32 -39.37
N ASP A 69 -25.00 12.88 -39.04
CA ASP A 69 -24.11 13.48 -40.04
C ASP A 69 -23.29 12.41 -40.78
N GLU A 70 -23.66 12.14 -42.02
CA GLU A 70 -22.96 11.19 -42.88
C GLU A 70 -21.53 11.63 -43.24
N SER A 71 -21.21 12.92 -43.16
CA SER A 71 -19.88 13.44 -43.51
C SER A 71 -18.76 13.01 -42.54
N LEU A 72 -19.12 12.47 -41.37
CA LEU A 72 -18.19 12.03 -40.33
C LEU A 72 -18.09 10.50 -40.19
N ARG A 73 -18.78 9.72 -41.04
CA ARG A 73 -18.73 8.25 -41.00
C ARG A 73 -17.41 7.71 -41.53
N TYR A 74 -16.46 7.50 -40.63
CA TYR A 74 -15.24 6.73 -40.92
C TYR A 74 -15.50 5.22 -40.77
N PRO A 75 -14.93 4.36 -41.65
CA PRO A 75 -15.03 2.92 -41.50
C PRO A 75 -14.33 2.46 -40.21
N PHE A 76 -14.98 1.55 -39.48
CA PHE A 76 -14.43 0.97 -38.25
C PHE A 76 -13.13 0.23 -38.55
N ARG A 77 -12.08 0.55 -37.81
CA ARG A 77 -10.78 -0.13 -37.86
C ARG A 77 -10.63 -0.94 -36.59
N GLU A 78 -10.37 -2.24 -36.73
CA GLU A 78 -10.08 -3.09 -35.59
C GLU A 78 -8.74 -2.69 -34.95
N SER A 79 -8.75 -2.58 -33.62
CA SER A 79 -7.56 -2.25 -32.84
C SER A 79 -6.50 -3.34 -33.02
N THR A 80 -5.32 -2.96 -33.53
CA THR A 80 -4.19 -3.86 -33.76
C THR A 80 -3.56 -4.40 -32.46
N VAL A 81 -3.91 -3.83 -31.30
CA VAL A 81 -3.45 -4.27 -29.98
C VAL A 81 -4.66 -4.60 -29.11
N ALA A 82 -4.66 -5.79 -28.50
CA ALA A 82 -5.74 -6.18 -27.62
C ALA A 82 -5.76 -5.29 -26.37
N SER A 83 -6.93 -4.77 -26.00
CA SER A 83 -7.10 -3.85 -24.87
C SER A 83 -6.55 -4.40 -23.56
N TRP A 84 -6.62 -5.73 -23.37
CA TRP A 84 -6.03 -6.42 -22.23
C TRP A 84 -4.51 -6.25 -22.16
N GLN A 85 -3.81 -6.35 -23.29
CA GLN A 85 -2.35 -6.26 -23.33
C GLN A 85 -1.88 -4.84 -23.00
N LEU A 86 -2.57 -3.82 -23.52
CA LEU A 86 -2.31 -2.43 -23.17
C LEU A 86 -2.46 -2.18 -21.67
N TRP A 87 -3.51 -2.73 -21.06
CA TRP A 87 -3.78 -2.50 -19.64
C TRP A 87 -2.79 -3.24 -18.73
N TRP A 88 -2.61 -4.55 -18.92
CA TRP A 88 -1.75 -5.34 -18.01
C TRP A 88 -0.27 -5.07 -18.20
N VAL A 89 0.19 -4.96 -19.44
CA VAL A 89 1.62 -4.86 -19.72
C VAL A 89 2.07 -3.42 -19.64
N ILE A 90 1.39 -2.52 -20.34
CA ILE A 90 1.86 -1.14 -20.50
C ILE A 90 1.39 -0.28 -19.33
N ALA A 91 0.09 -0.28 -19.02
CA ALA A 91 -0.45 0.59 -17.98
C ALA A 91 -0.10 0.12 -16.56
N THR A 92 -0.02 -1.19 -16.33
CA THR A 92 0.22 -1.75 -14.97
C THR A 92 1.62 -2.32 -14.79
N GLY A 93 2.09 -3.16 -15.73
CA GLY A 93 3.35 -3.88 -15.62
C GLY A 93 4.59 -2.98 -15.59
N ILE A 94 4.70 -2.05 -16.55
CA ILE A 94 5.85 -1.14 -16.64
C ILE A 94 5.95 -0.25 -15.38
N PRO A 95 4.89 0.43 -14.92
CA PRO A 95 4.99 1.27 -13.71
C PRO A 95 5.33 0.49 -12.45
N LEU A 96 4.77 -0.72 -12.26
CA LEU A 96 5.11 -1.56 -11.11
C LEU A 96 6.58 -1.98 -11.13
N ALA A 97 7.11 -2.35 -12.30
CA ALA A 97 8.52 -2.68 -12.45
C ALA A 97 9.41 -1.48 -12.13
N VAL A 98 9.05 -0.27 -12.62
CA VAL A 98 9.77 0.97 -12.31
C VAL A 98 9.76 1.24 -10.81
N ILE A 99 8.59 1.23 -10.15
CA ILE A 99 8.47 1.45 -8.71
C ILE A 99 9.35 0.49 -7.92
N PHE A 100 9.35 -0.79 -8.30
CA PHE A 100 10.16 -1.80 -7.62
C PHE A 100 11.66 -1.54 -7.79
N VAL A 101 12.11 -1.26 -9.01
CA VAL A 101 13.52 -0.95 -9.28
C VAL A 101 13.94 0.33 -8.58
N THR A 102 13.13 1.39 -8.62
CA THR A 102 13.47 2.68 -7.99
C THR A 102 13.57 2.56 -6.48
N GLU A 103 12.65 1.83 -5.83
CA GLU A 103 12.70 1.65 -4.38
C GLU A 103 13.83 0.72 -3.95
N ARG A 104 14.19 -0.27 -4.77
CA ARG A 104 15.39 -1.08 -4.54
C ARG A 104 16.67 -0.26 -4.62
N VAL A 105 16.86 0.51 -5.68
CA VAL A 105 18.04 1.38 -5.83
C VAL A 105 18.10 2.41 -4.69
N ARG A 106 16.96 3.00 -4.32
CA ARG A 106 16.86 3.96 -3.21
C ARG A 106 17.12 3.31 -1.84
N GLY A 107 16.79 2.04 -1.68
CA GLY A 107 17.11 1.24 -0.50
C GLY A 107 18.61 1.00 -0.33
N GLU A 108 19.33 0.75 -1.42
CA GLU A 108 20.79 0.56 -1.40
C GLU A 108 21.55 1.88 -1.09
N VAL A 109 21.02 3.03 -1.53
CA VAL A 109 21.64 4.34 -1.31
C VAL A 109 21.34 4.89 0.10
N LYS A 110 20.20 4.52 0.70
CA LYS A 110 19.82 4.96 2.06
C LYS A 110 20.35 3.98 3.11
N THR A 111 21.54 4.26 3.61
CA THR A 111 22.20 3.50 4.70
C THR A 111 21.67 3.81 6.10
N VAL A 112 20.82 4.84 6.27
CA VAL A 112 20.41 5.38 7.59
C VAL A 112 18.88 5.55 7.67
N ALA A 113 18.12 4.50 7.42
CA ALA A 113 16.70 4.47 7.73
C ALA A 113 16.46 3.46 8.86
N GLU A 114 16.04 3.97 10.03
CA GLU A 114 15.62 3.16 11.18
C GLU A 114 14.62 2.10 10.70
N PRO A 115 14.92 0.79 10.86
CA PRO A 115 14.02 -0.25 10.41
C PRO A 115 12.72 -0.16 11.22
N LEU A 116 11.59 -0.06 10.52
CA LEU A 116 10.27 -0.23 11.14
C LEU A 116 10.22 -1.64 11.73
N GLN A 117 10.30 -1.72 13.06
CA GLN A 117 10.21 -2.99 13.78
C GLN A 117 8.75 -3.41 13.87
N PHE A 118 8.32 -4.25 12.94
CA PHE A 118 7.00 -4.85 12.99
C PHE A 118 7.07 -6.18 13.75
N PHE A 119 6.57 -6.18 15.00
CA PHE A 119 6.40 -7.34 15.89
C PHE A 119 7.68 -8.09 16.31
N ARG A 120 8.56 -8.46 15.35
CA ARG A 120 9.93 -9.00 15.51
C ARG A 120 10.70 -9.12 14.18
N TRP A 121 10.10 -8.73 13.06
CA TRP A 121 10.74 -8.69 11.75
C TRP A 121 11.19 -7.26 11.45
N GLN A 122 12.46 -7.09 11.09
CA GLN A 122 12.95 -5.82 10.57
C GLN A 122 12.46 -5.70 9.13
N VAL A 123 11.40 -4.91 8.92
CA VAL A 123 10.93 -4.62 7.57
C VAL A 123 11.91 -3.63 6.95
N PRO A 124 12.61 -3.99 5.86
CA PRO A 124 13.57 -3.08 5.26
C PRO A 124 12.82 -1.87 4.68
N PHE A 125 13.43 -0.70 4.78
CA PHE A 125 12.81 0.58 4.41
C PHE A 125 12.23 0.60 2.99
N TRP A 126 12.90 -0.07 2.03
CA TRP A 126 12.44 -0.16 0.64
C TRP A 126 11.08 -0.85 0.51
N VAL A 127 10.73 -1.81 1.37
CA VAL A 127 9.44 -2.52 1.33
C VAL A 127 8.31 -1.60 1.77
N VAL A 128 8.55 -0.76 2.77
CA VAL A 128 7.54 0.17 3.30
C VAL A 128 7.23 1.26 2.27
N GLU A 129 8.26 1.83 1.65
CA GLU A 129 8.09 2.85 0.63
C GLU A 129 7.50 2.28 -0.67
N ALA A 130 7.93 1.07 -1.07
CA ALA A 130 7.30 0.36 -2.18
C ALA A 130 5.82 0.09 -1.91
N TYR A 131 5.44 -0.33 -0.71
CA TYR A 131 4.04 -0.56 -0.34
C TYR A 131 3.19 0.72 -0.47
N LYS A 132 3.70 1.88 -0.03
CA LYS A 132 3.00 3.16 -0.17
C LYS A 132 2.81 3.55 -1.64
N SER A 133 3.88 3.47 -2.43
CA SER A 133 3.86 3.82 -3.85
C SER A 133 2.94 2.89 -4.66
N VAL A 134 3.02 1.58 -4.41
CA VAL A 134 2.13 0.58 -5.03
C VAL A 134 0.68 0.76 -4.59
N GLY A 135 0.42 1.11 -3.32
CA GLY A 135 -0.93 1.38 -2.82
C GLY A 135 -1.60 2.57 -3.53
N MET A 136 -0.90 3.69 -3.68
CA MET A 136 -1.42 4.86 -4.40
C MET A 136 -1.61 4.59 -5.89
N PHE A 137 -0.65 3.90 -6.51
CA PHE A 137 -0.74 3.51 -7.91
C PHE A 137 -1.92 2.56 -8.16
N GLY A 138 -2.08 1.53 -7.32
CA GLY A 138 -3.17 0.56 -7.40
C GLY A 138 -4.55 1.18 -7.19
N PHE A 139 -4.66 2.17 -6.28
CA PHE A 139 -5.87 2.97 -6.12
C PHE A 139 -6.24 3.69 -7.43
N GLY A 140 -5.30 4.41 -8.03
CA GLY A 140 -5.53 5.12 -9.31
C GLY A 140 -5.88 4.16 -10.45
N ALA A 141 -5.20 3.03 -10.55
CA ALA A 141 -5.48 2.00 -11.55
C ALA A 141 -6.89 1.42 -11.40
N THR A 142 -7.37 1.25 -10.17
CA THR A 142 -8.73 0.77 -9.88
C THR A 142 -9.78 1.81 -10.24
N CYS A 143 -9.53 3.09 -9.96
CA CYS A 143 -10.41 4.19 -10.37
C CYS A 143 -10.51 4.34 -11.89
N ASN A 144 -9.45 3.99 -12.62
CA ASN A 144 -9.39 4.08 -14.08
C ASN A 144 -10.01 2.87 -14.81
N HIS A 145 -10.44 1.82 -14.11
CA HIS A 145 -11.05 0.62 -14.73
C HIS A 145 -12.56 0.82 -15.04
N VAL A 146 -12.98 2.05 -15.35
CA VAL A 146 -14.34 2.38 -15.82
C VAL A 146 -14.29 2.87 -17.26
#